data_AF-A0A523IFK9-F1
#
_entry.id   AF-A0A523IFK9-F1
#
_cell.length_a   1.000
_cell.length_b   1.000
_cell.length_c   1.000
_cell.angle_alpha   90.00
_cell.angle_beta   90.00
_cell.angle_gamma   90.00
#
_symmetry.space_group_name_H-M   'P 1'
#
loop_
_entity.id
_entity.type
_entity.pdbx_description
1 polymer ?
#
loop_
_entity_poly.entity_id
_entity_poly.type
_entity_poly.pdbx_seq_one_letter_code
_entity_poly.pdbx_strand_id
1 'polypeptide(L)'
;MYTPDYSSYLIAQCYFEKGEFEEAIREVRNAQNYYDEFHAHIYPNSFYLLGKIYDKKGDPQLAIQNYEKFLDLWEDADKDLPDLIDAKKRFAKLKEMSGKGS
;
A
#
# COMPACT_ATOMS: atom_id res chain seq x y z
N MET A 1 10.66 1.86 22.50
CA MET A 1 11.20 0.73 21.71
C MET A 1 10.24 0.54 20.56
N TYR A 2 10.66 0.76 19.32
CA TYR A 2 9.78 0.52 18.16
C TYR A 2 9.52 -0.98 18.06
N THR A 3 8.27 -1.36 17.82
CA THR A 3 7.92 -2.75 17.58
C THR A 3 8.41 -3.18 16.17
N PRO A 4 8.67 -4.48 15.95
CA PRO A 4 9.25 -4.97 14.69
C PRO A 4 8.42 -4.65 13.43
N ASP A 5 7.10 -4.57 13.56
CA ASP A 5 6.15 -4.18 12.52
C ASP A 5 6.37 -2.74 12.03
N TYR A 6 6.41 -1.77 12.94
CA TYR A 6 6.62 -0.35 12.61
C TYR A 6 7.99 -0.11 11.98
N SER A 7 9.02 -0.80 12.49
CA SER A 7 10.38 -0.70 11.94
C SER A 7 10.44 -1.24 10.51
N SER A 8 9.80 -2.38 10.25
CA SER A 8 9.75 -2.99 8.91
C SER A 8 8.99 -2.10 7.92
N TYR A 9 7.88 -1.48 8.34
CA TYR A 9 7.12 -0.55 7.51
C TYR A 9 7.95 0.69 7.12
N LEU A 10 8.67 1.30 8.07
CA LEU A 10 9.55 2.43 7.78
C LEU A 10 10.69 2.05 6.83
N ILE A 11 11.32 0.89 7.02
CA ILE A 11 12.37 0.39 6.12
C ILE A 11 11.80 0.18 4.71
N ALA A 12 10.58 -0.34 4.58
CA ALA A 12 9.92 -0.47 3.29
C ALA A 12 9.72 0.87 2.58
N GLN A 13 9.35 1.93 3.31
CA GLN A 13 9.25 3.29 2.76
C GLN A 13 10.61 3.79 2.27
N CYS A 14 11.67 3.59 3.05
CA CYS A 14 13.03 3.96 2.63
C CYS A 14 13.45 3.24 1.35
N TYR A 15 13.21 1.92 1.24
CA TYR A 15 13.51 1.17 0.02
C TYR A 15 12.69 1.67 -1.17
N PHE A 16 11.41 1.97 -0.95
CA PHE A 16 10.54 2.52 -2.00
C PHE A 16 11.04 3.88 -2.51
N GLU A 17 11.47 4.78 -1.62
CA GLU A 17 12.04 6.08 -2.01
C GLU A 17 13.34 5.94 -2.82
N LYS A 18 14.13 4.89 -2.54
CA LYS A 18 15.34 4.54 -3.30
C LYS A 18 15.05 3.84 -4.62
N GLY A 19 13.80 3.46 -4.89
CA GLY A 19 13.40 2.67 -6.07
C GLY A 19 13.75 1.18 -5.98
N GLU A 20 14.13 0.69 -4.80
CA GLU A 20 14.47 -0.72 -4.53
C GLU A 20 13.17 -1.49 -4.24
N PHE A 21 12.37 -1.73 -5.29
CA PHE A 21 10.99 -2.19 -5.15
C PHE A 21 10.86 -3.60 -4.55
N GLU A 22 11.75 -4.53 -4.91
CA GLU A 22 11.75 -5.90 -4.38
C GLU A 22 12.01 -5.92 -2.87
N GLU A 23 12.99 -5.13 -2.43
CA GLU A 23 13.34 -4.95 -1.03
C GLU A 23 12.17 -4.31 -0.26
N ALA A 24 11.57 -3.25 -0.84
CA ALA A 24 10.39 -2.61 -0.27
C ALA A 24 9.24 -3.62 -0.07
N ILE A 25 8.90 -4.41 -1.09
CA ILE A 25 7.85 -5.43 -1.02
C ILE A 25 8.14 -6.45 0.09
N ARG A 26 9.39 -6.92 0.21
CA ARG A 26 9.75 -7.88 1.26
C ARG A 26 9.51 -7.30 2.65
N GLU A 27 9.94 -6.07 2.89
CA GLU A 27 9.77 -5.44 4.21
C GLU A 27 8.30 -5.11 4.52
N VAL A 28 7.49 -4.74 3.51
CA VAL A 28 6.04 -4.59 3.73
C VAL A 28 5.40 -5.93 4.13
N ARG A 29 5.75 -7.03 3.47
CA ARG A 29 5.24 -8.36 3.82
C ARG A 29 5.70 -8.79 5.22
N ASN A 30 6.92 -8.41 5.59
CA ASN A 30 7.42 -8.64 6.94
C ASN A 30 6.58 -7.87 7.98
N ALA A 31 6.28 -6.60 7.73
CA ALA A 31 5.39 -5.80 8.58
C ALA A 31 3.99 -6.43 8.71
N GLN A 32 3.44 -7.00 7.63
CA GLN A 32 2.15 -7.69 7.65
C GLN A 32 2.15 -8.99 8.49
N ASN A 33 3.30 -9.67 8.64
CA ASN A 33 3.39 -10.89 9.44
C ASN A 33 3.29 -10.62 10.95
N TYR A 34 3.60 -9.40 11.39
CA TYR A 34 3.56 -8.98 12.80
C TYR A 34 2.25 -8.26 13.13
N TYR A 35 1.11 -8.85 12.75
CA TYR A 35 -0.20 -8.31 13.09
C TYR A 35 -0.44 -8.40 14.61
N ASP A 36 -0.34 -7.26 15.28
CA ASP A 36 -0.72 -7.08 16.69
C ASP A 36 -1.89 -6.09 16.75
N GLU A 37 -2.84 -6.31 17.67
CA GLU A 37 -4.04 -5.48 17.88
C GLU A 37 -3.69 -3.99 18.08
N PHE A 38 -2.52 -3.71 18.64
CA PHE A 38 -1.99 -2.35 18.87
C PHE A 38 -1.63 -1.59 17.58
N HIS A 39 -1.44 -2.29 16.45
CA HIS A 39 -1.02 -1.70 15.17
C HIS A 39 -2.02 -1.95 14.04
N ALA A 40 -3.31 -1.95 14.37
CA ALA A 40 -4.41 -2.16 13.42
C ALA A 40 -4.36 -1.24 12.18
N HIS A 41 -3.72 -0.06 12.26
CA HIS A 41 -3.56 0.87 11.15
C HIS A 41 -2.41 0.51 10.19
N ILE A 42 -1.40 -0.23 10.64
CA ILE A 42 -0.27 -0.66 9.79
C ILE A 42 -0.74 -1.65 8.73
N TYR A 43 -1.67 -2.53 9.10
CA TYR A 43 -2.17 -3.55 8.18
C TYR A 43 -2.85 -2.95 6.94
N PRO A 44 -3.83 -2.03 7.03
CA PRO A 44 -4.33 -1.32 5.85
C PRO A 44 -3.24 -0.51 5.12
N ASN A 45 -2.43 0.27 5.84
CA ASN A 45 -1.40 1.12 5.24
C ASN A 45 -0.34 0.33 4.45
N SER A 46 -0.11 -0.94 4.83
CA SER A 46 0.75 -1.85 4.09
C SER A 46 0.23 -2.12 2.67
N PHE A 47 -1.08 -2.28 2.48
CA PHE A 47 -1.69 -2.47 1.17
C PHE A 47 -1.60 -1.19 0.33
N TYR A 48 -1.81 -0.03 0.93
CA TYR A 48 -1.60 1.24 0.24
C TYR A 48 -0.15 1.39 -0.26
N LEU A 49 0.84 1.07 0.58
CA LEU A 49 2.24 1.12 0.20
C LEU A 49 2.57 0.11 -0.92
N LEU A 50 2.06 -1.12 -0.85
CA LEU A 50 2.19 -2.10 -1.93
C LEU A 50 1.58 -1.59 -3.25
N GLY A 51 0.39 -0.97 -3.17
CA GLY A 51 -0.24 -0.33 -4.33
C GLY A 51 0.69 0.69 -4.99
N LYS A 52 1.35 1.55 -4.20
CA LYS A 52 2.32 2.54 -4.69
C LYS A 52 3.57 1.91 -5.29
N ILE A 53 4.09 0.86 -4.65
CA ILE A 53 5.27 0.14 -5.14
C ILE A 53 4.96 -0.49 -6.50
N TYR A 54 3.86 -1.23 -6.64
CA TYR A 54 3.50 -1.88 -7.90
C TYR A 54 3.14 -0.88 -9.02
N ASP A 55 2.47 0.23 -8.67
CA ASP A 55 2.19 1.34 -9.62
C ASP A 55 3.50 1.90 -10.19
N LYS A 56 4.49 2.15 -9.34
CA LYS A 56 5.82 2.65 -9.74
C LYS A 56 6.67 1.61 -10.48
N LYS A 57 6.56 0.34 -10.09
CA LYS A 57 7.27 -0.78 -10.72
C LYS A 57 6.75 -1.10 -12.12
N GLY A 58 5.53 -0.66 -12.46
CA GLY A 58 4.90 -0.89 -13.77
C GLY A 58 4.00 -2.12 -13.80
N ASP A 59 3.50 -2.57 -12.64
CA ASP A 59 2.60 -3.71 -12.49
C ASP A 59 1.18 -3.25 -12.12
N PRO A 60 0.41 -2.64 -13.06
CA PRO A 60 -0.85 -1.98 -12.75
C PRO A 60 -1.92 -2.93 -12.21
N GLN A 61 -1.91 -4.21 -12.60
CA GLN A 61 -2.86 -5.20 -12.05
C GLN A 61 -2.65 -5.43 -10.56
N LEU A 62 -1.40 -5.59 -10.12
CA LEU A 62 -1.07 -5.76 -8.70
C LEU A 62 -1.29 -4.47 -7.92
N ALA A 63 -1.03 -3.32 -8.53
CA ALA A 63 -1.34 -2.03 -7.94
C ALA A 63 -2.85 -1.88 -7.65
N ILE A 64 -3.69 -2.19 -8.64
CA ILE A 64 -5.15 -2.16 -8.51
C ILE A 64 -5.63 -3.05 -7.36
N GLN A 65 -5.16 -4.31 -7.31
CA GLN A 65 -5.55 -5.26 -6.26
C GLN A 65 -5.21 -4.76 -4.86
N ASN A 66 -4.03 -4.14 -4.68
CA ASN A 66 -3.60 -3.65 -3.38
C ASN A 66 -4.32 -2.35 -2.99
N TYR A 67 -4.57 -1.44 -3.93
CA TYR A 67 -5.39 -0.27 -3.64
C TYR A 67 -6.83 -0.66 -3.30
N GLU A 68 -7.44 -1.60 -4.04
CA GLU A 68 -8.77 -2.12 -3.73
C GLU A 68 -8.83 -2.66 -2.31
N LYS A 69 -7.87 -3.52 -1.94
CA LYS A 69 -7.80 -4.08 -0.58
C LYS A 69 -7.66 -3.02 0.51
N PHE A 70 -6.87 -1.98 0.27
CA PHE A 70 -6.76 -0.85 1.20
C PHE A 70 -8.08 -0.10 1.35
N LEU A 71 -8.76 0.19 0.24
CA LEU A 71 -10.04 0.89 0.23
C LEU A 71 -11.13 0.10 0.94
N ASP A 72 -11.15 -1.24 0.77
CA ASP A 72 -12.08 -2.13 1.47
C ASP A 72 -11.82 -2.11 2.99
N LEU A 73 -10.55 -2.18 3.40
CA LEU A 73 -10.19 -2.16 4.83
C LEU A 73 -10.46 -0.81 5.50
N TRP A 74 -10.55 0.28 4.73
CA TRP A 74 -10.79 1.65 5.19
C TRP A 74 -12.17 2.18 4.76
N GLU A 75 -13.14 1.30 4.49
CA GLU A 75 -14.47 1.71 4.05
C GLU A 75 -15.19 2.61 5.07
N ASP A 76 -14.98 2.33 6.36
CA ASP A 76 -15.55 3.06 7.50
C ASP A 76 -14.61 4.14 8.07
N ALA A 77 -13.43 4.34 7.47
CA ALA A 77 -12.46 5.34 7.92
C ALA A 77 -12.89 6.76 7.52
N ASP A 78 -12.33 7.76 8.21
CA ASP A 78 -12.55 9.17 7.88
C ASP A 78 -12.16 9.46 6.42
N LYS A 79 -13.10 10.03 5.66
CA LYS A 79 -12.96 10.21 4.20
C LYS A 79 -11.90 11.24 3.81
N ASP A 80 -11.51 12.10 4.76
CA ASP A 80 -10.57 13.20 4.56
C ASP A 80 -9.10 12.78 4.79
N LEU A 81 -8.85 11.50 5.07
CA LEU A 81 -7.50 10.98 5.21
C LEU A 81 -6.73 11.11 3.88
N PRO A 82 -5.54 11.75 3.87
CA PRO A 82 -4.76 11.98 2.64
C PRO A 82 -4.45 10.70 1.86
N ASP A 83 -4.12 9.61 2.55
CA ASP A 83 -3.81 8.33 1.92
C ASP A 83 -5.03 7.69 1.26
N LEU A 84 -6.22 7.86 1.86
CA LEU A 84 -7.49 7.39 1.29
C LEU A 84 -7.82 8.14 -0.01
N ILE A 85 -7.61 9.46 -0.01
CA ILE A 85 -7.83 10.32 -1.19
C ILE A 85 -6.85 9.95 -2.30
N ASP A 86 -5.56 9.80 -1.99
CA ASP A 86 -4.53 9.42 -2.97
C ASP A 86 -4.79 8.02 -3.54
N ALA A 87 -5.10 7.04 -2.69
CA ALA A 87 -5.42 5.68 -3.12
C ALA A 87 -6.60 5.64 -4.08
N LYS A 88 -7.72 6.33 -3.76
CA LYS A 88 -8.89 6.42 -4.65
C LYS A 88 -8.54 7.01 -6.00
N LYS A 89 -7.75 8.09 -6.02
CA LYS A 89 -7.32 8.76 -7.24
C LYS A 89 -6.46 7.85 -8.13
N ARG A 90 -5.50 7.14 -7.53
CA ARG A 90 -4.61 6.21 -8.26
C ARG A 90 -5.37 5.00 -8.77
N PHE A 91 -6.20 4.40 -7.91
CA PHE A 91 -7.06 3.27 -8.26
C PHE A 91 -7.96 3.60 -9.46
N ALA A 92 -8.68 4.72 -9.42
CA ALA A 92 -9.56 5.14 -10.51
C ALA A 92 -8.78 5.35 -11.82
N LYS A 93 -7.63 6.01 -11.77
CA LYS A 93 -6.76 6.22 -12.93
C LYS A 93 -6.29 4.90 -13.55
N LEU A 94 -5.84 3.96 -12.72
CA LEU A 94 -5.36 2.65 -13.19
C LEU A 94 -6.50 1.83 -13.81
N LYS A 95 -7.70 1.86 -13.21
CA LYS A 95 -8.89 1.20 -13.76
C LYS A 95 -9.28 1.77 -15.12
N GLU A 96 -9.28 3.09 -15.26
CA GLU A 96 -9.56 3.76 -16.55
C GLU A 96 -8.54 3.37 -17.62
N MET A 97 -7.25 3.37 -17.28
CA MET A 97 -6.17 2.98 -18.21
C MET A 97 -6.28 1.50 -18.62
N SER A 98 -6.66 0.62 -17.69
CA SER A 98 -6.84 -0.81 -17.99
C SER A 98 -8.07 -1.11 -18.85
N GLY A 99 -9.12 -0.28 -18.77
CA GLY A 99 -10.35 -0.43 -19.55
C GLY A 99 -10.30 0.21 -20.94
N LYS A 100 -9.35 1.11 -21.20
CA LYS A 100 -9.17 1.77 -22.51
C LYS A 100 -8.34 0.96 -23.52
N GLY A 101 -7.97 -0.27 -23.18
CA GLY A 101 -7.18 -1.17 -24.03
C GLY A 101 -7.96 -2.35 -24.63
N SER A 102 -9.30 -2.31 -24.64
CA SER A 102 -10.18 -3.33 -25.24
C SER A 102 -10.89 -2.81 -26.48
#